data_AF-A0A7K1WY79-F1
#
_entry.id   AF-A0A7K1WY79-F1
#
_cell.length_a   1.000
_cell.length_b   1.000
_cell.length_c   1.000
_cell.angle_alpha   90.00
_cell.angle_beta   90.00
_cell.angle_gamma   90.00
#
_symmetry.space_group_name_H-M   'P 1'
#
loop_
_entity.id
_entity.type
_entity.pdbx_description
1 polymer ?
#
loop_
_entity_poly.entity_id
_entity_poly.type
_entity_poly.pdbx_seq_one_letter_code
_entity_poly.pdbx_strand_id
1 'polypeptide(L)'
;MLHILPLFLIILPVLSQLILGTFSIYKPASLKFSRISWTNCILQIVLSFIAFNIADYNFSKQYEQYPNPMRCGMPLVGIAVACFFFLFALILVIAIQFLIKRWRGKKLKTQY
;
A
#
# COMPACT_ATOMS: atom_id res chain seq x y z
N MET A 1 -15.25 -4.85 -15.48
CA MET A 1 -15.02 -4.50 -14.06
C MET A 1 -13.57 -4.05 -13.80
N LEU A 2 -13.00 -3.17 -14.64
CA LEU A 2 -11.63 -2.64 -14.43
C LEU A 2 -11.60 -1.38 -13.54
N HIS A 3 -12.75 -0.78 -13.22
CA HIS A 3 -12.83 0.50 -12.51
C HIS A 3 -12.40 0.41 -11.04
N ILE A 4 -12.58 -0.74 -10.38
CA ILE A 4 -12.23 -0.93 -8.95
C ILE A 4 -10.81 -1.50 -8.79
N LEU A 5 -10.24 -2.06 -9.85
CA LEU A 5 -8.92 -2.69 -9.85
C LEU A 5 -7.79 -1.77 -9.30
N PRO A 6 -7.73 -0.46 -9.65
CA PRO A 6 -6.73 0.45 -9.09
C PRO A 6 -6.74 0.50 -7.57
N LEU A 7 -7.92 0.50 -6.94
CA LEU A 7 -8.05 0.56 -5.49
C LEU A 7 -7.51 -0.71 -4.82
N PHE A 8 -7.82 -1.89 -5.36
CA PHE A 8 -7.30 -3.15 -4.84
C PHE A 8 -5.77 -3.22 -4.92
N LEU A 9 -5.19 -2.75 -6.03
CA LEU A 9 -3.73 -2.73 -6.21
C LEU A 9 -3.04 -1.83 -5.18
N ILE A 10 -3.64 -0.69 -4.83
CA ILE A 10 -3.06 0.25 -3.86
C ILE A 10 -3.22 -0.25 -2.41
N ILE A 11 -4.29 -0.99 -2.10
CA ILE A 11 -4.56 -1.51 -0.74
C ILE A 11 -3.72 -2.76 -0.41
N LEU A 12 -3.42 -3.59 -1.42
CA LEU A 12 -2.78 -4.90 -1.24
C LEU A 12 -1.46 -4.86 -0.44
N PRO A 13 -0.51 -3.94 -0.69
CA PRO A 13 0.75 -3.92 0.05
C PRO A 13 0.56 -3.51 1.52
N VAL A 14 -0.43 -2.67 1.83
CA VAL A 14 -0.78 -2.30 3.21
C VAL A 14 -1.34 -3.51 3.96
N LEU A 15 -2.27 -4.26 3.35
CA LEU A 15 -2.80 -5.49 3.95
C LEU A 15 -1.71 -6.56 4.13
N SER A 16 -0.86 -6.74 3.13
CA SER A 16 0.31 -7.63 3.19
C SER A 16 1.23 -7.26 4.35
N GLN A 17 1.52 -5.96 4.53
CA GLN A 17 2.35 -5.48 5.64
C GLN A 17 1.68 -5.74 6.99
N LEU A 18 0.36 -5.54 7.12
CA LEU A 18 -0.36 -5.85 8.36
C LEU A 18 -0.27 -7.34 8.71
N ILE A 19 -0.47 -8.24 7.75
CA ILE A 19 -0.48 -9.68 7.99
C ILE A 19 0.95 -10.23 8.16
N LEU A 20 1.79 -10.08 7.13
CA LEU A 20 3.14 -10.66 7.11
C LEU A 20 4.09 -9.92 8.06
N GLY A 21 3.95 -8.59 8.17
CA GLY A 21 4.73 -7.79 9.11
C GLY A 21 4.47 -8.22 10.55
N THR A 22 3.20 -8.38 10.92
CA THR A 22 2.81 -8.92 12.23
C THR A 22 3.34 -10.34 12.41
N PHE A 23 3.14 -11.23 11.45
CA PHE A 23 3.62 -12.62 11.54
C PHE A 23 5.13 -12.69 11.79
N SER A 24 5.93 -11.85 11.13
CA SER A 24 7.38 -11.80 11.32
C SER A 24 7.83 -11.26 12.69
N ILE A 25 6.96 -10.55 13.40
CA ILE A 25 7.24 -10.08 14.77
C ILE A 25 6.97 -11.21 15.78
N TYR A 26 5.89 -11.97 15.61
CA TYR A 26 5.51 -13.06 16.52
C TYR A 26 6.27 -14.36 16.24
N LYS A 27 6.63 -14.62 14.98
CA LYS A 27 7.40 -15.80 14.53
C LYS A 27 8.63 -15.37 13.72
N PRO A 28 9.68 -14.85 14.38
CA PRO A 28 10.86 -14.29 13.71
C PRO A 28 11.71 -15.33 12.94
N ALA A 29 11.49 -16.62 13.17
CA ALA A 29 12.28 -17.70 12.55
C ALA A 29 12.01 -17.90 11.05
N SER A 30 10.85 -17.48 10.53
CA SER A 30 10.47 -17.78 9.13
C SER A 30 10.79 -16.64 8.16
N LEU A 31 10.56 -15.38 8.55
CA LEU A 31 10.73 -14.23 7.67
C LEU A 31 11.28 -13.01 8.42
N LYS A 32 12.31 -12.38 7.86
CA LYS A 32 12.89 -11.14 8.43
C LYS A 32 11.93 -9.97 8.17
N PHE A 33 11.44 -9.34 9.24
CA PHE A 33 10.61 -8.12 9.19
C PHE A 33 11.12 -7.04 8.23
N SER A 34 12.44 -6.80 8.22
CA SER A 34 13.05 -5.79 7.35
C SER A 34 12.88 -6.14 5.87
N ARG A 35 13.00 -7.42 5.49
CA ARG A 35 12.80 -7.87 4.11
C ARG A 35 11.35 -7.67 3.67
N ILE A 36 10.39 -8.07 4.50
CA ILE A 36 8.95 -7.89 4.23
C ILE A 36 8.62 -6.40 4.05
N SER A 37 9.12 -5.55 4.94
CA SER A 37 8.84 -4.10 4.91
C SER A 37 9.41 -3.43 3.66
N TRP A 38 10.65 -3.78 3.27
CA TRP A 38 11.25 -3.29 2.02
C TRP A 38 10.50 -3.78 0.79
N THR A 39 10.13 -5.07 0.73
CA THR A 39 9.35 -5.63 -0.37
C THR A 39 8.01 -4.93 -0.51
N ASN A 40 7.26 -4.73 0.58
CA ASN A 40 5.96 -4.05 0.53
C ASN A 40 6.10 -2.56 0.17
N CYS A 41 7.19 -1.89 0.58
CA CYS A 41 7.46 -0.51 0.18
C CYS A 41 7.69 -0.38 -1.34
N ILE A 42 8.56 -1.23 -1.90
CA ILE A 42 8.80 -1.26 -3.35
C ILE A 42 7.51 -1.63 -4.09
N LEU A 43 6.79 -2.63 -3.60
CA LEU A 43 5.54 -3.07 -4.21
C LEU A 43 4.48 -1.97 -4.19
N GLN A 44 4.38 -1.17 -3.12
CA GLN A 44 3.46 -0.04 -3.05
C GLN A 44 3.77 1.00 -4.13
N ILE A 45 5.04 1.33 -4.35
CA ILE A 45 5.43 2.29 -5.40
C ILE A 45 5.04 1.73 -6.78
N VAL A 46 5.42 0.50 -7.08
CA VAL A 46 5.15 -0.14 -8.38
C VAL A 46 3.64 -0.26 -8.63
N LEU A 47 2.88 -0.75 -7.65
CA LEU A 47 1.43 -0.91 -7.78
C LEU A 47 0.70 0.43 -7.86
N SER A 48 1.19 1.48 -7.19
CA SER A 48 0.64 2.84 -7.33
C SER A 48 0.83 3.40 -8.74
N PHE A 49 1.99 3.19 -9.37
CA PHE A 49 2.20 3.56 -10.78
C PHE A 49 1.27 2.79 -11.71
N ILE A 50 1.15 1.47 -11.53
CA ILE A 50 0.28 0.64 -12.34
C ILE A 50 -1.19 1.06 -12.16
N ALA A 51 -1.63 1.30 -10.92
CA ALA A 51 -2.97 1.74 -10.60
C ALA A 51 -3.32 3.09 -11.24
N PHE A 52 -2.37 4.04 -11.24
CA PHE A 52 -2.54 5.34 -11.89
C PHE A 52 -2.71 5.19 -13.41
N ASN A 53 -1.87 4.39 -14.07
CA ASN A 53 -1.97 4.15 -15.51
C ASN A 53 -3.28 3.44 -15.89
N ILE A 54 -3.70 2.44 -15.11
CA ILE A 54 -4.99 1.77 -15.33
C ILE A 54 -6.16 2.74 -15.17
N ALA A 55 -6.08 3.61 -14.17
CA ALA A 55 -7.12 4.60 -13.94
C ALA A 55 -7.21 5.61 -15.08
N ASP A 56 -6.07 6.13 -15.54
CA ASP A 56 -6.02 7.06 -16.67
C ASP A 56 -6.61 6.42 -17.94
N TYR A 57 -6.24 5.18 -18.24
CA TYR A 57 -6.82 4.42 -19.34
C TYR A 57 -8.34 4.23 -19.21
N ASN A 58 -8.82 3.87 -18.01
CA ASN A 58 -10.24 3.68 -17.75
C ASN A 58 -11.02 4.99 -17.91
N PHE A 59 -10.47 6.13 -17.46
CA PHE A 59 -11.09 7.43 -17.62
C PHE A 59 -11.09 7.87 -19.09
N SER A 60 -9.97 7.73 -19.81
CA SER A 60 -9.88 8.04 -21.24
C SER A 60 -10.95 7.28 -22.04
N LYS A 61 -11.10 5.98 -21.79
CA LYS A 61 -12.12 5.16 -22.45
C LYS A 61 -13.55 5.59 -22.09
N GLN A 62 -13.77 6.01 -20.85
CA GLN A 62 -15.08 6.51 -20.41
C GLN A 62 -15.44 7.84 -21.08
N TYR A 63 -14.45 8.68 -21.38
CA TYR A 63 -14.63 9.95 -22.08
C TYR A 63 -14.91 9.78 -23.58
N GLU A 64 -14.37 8.76 -24.23
CA GLU A 64 -14.72 8.43 -25.62
C GLU A 64 -16.17 7.93 -25.76
N GLN A 65 -16.71 7.31 -24.72
CA GLN A 65 -18.03 6.69 -24.77
C GLN A 65 -19.20 7.67 -24.48
N TYR A 66 -18.93 8.86 -23.92
CA TYR A 66 -19.94 9.88 -23.64
C TYR A 66 -19.57 11.22 -24.28
N PRO A 67 -20.42 11.81 -25.14
CA PRO A 67 -20.06 12.95 -26.00
C PRO A 67 -19.88 14.30 -25.28
N ASN A 68 -20.25 14.41 -23.99
CA ASN A 68 -20.02 15.58 -23.15
C ASN A 68 -19.36 15.19 -21.82
N PRO A 69 -18.11 14.69 -21.85
CA PRO A 69 -17.44 14.37 -20.62
C PRO A 69 -17.00 15.67 -19.94
N MET A 70 -17.50 15.93 -18.73
CA MET A 70 -16.92 16.99 -17.91
C MET A 70 -15.45 16.65 -17.68
N ARG A 71 -14.55 17.36 -18.36
CA ARG A 71 -13.08 17.27 -18.27
C ARG A 71 -12.52 17.76 -16.92
N CYS A 72 -13.28 17.62 -15.84
CA CYS A 72 -12.74 17.87 -14.52
C CYS A 72 -11.80 16.71 -14.21
N GLY A 73 -10.48 16.94 -14.24
CA GLY A 73 -9.45 15.98 -13.83
C GLY A 73 -9.52 15.55 -12.35
N MET A 74 -10.59 15.92 -11.64
CA MET A 74 -10.89 15.52 -10.27
C MET A 74 -10.77 14.01 -10.00
N PRO A 75 -11.21 13.10 -10.88
CA PRO A 75 -11.08 11.66 -10.64
C PRO A 75 -9.61 11.20 -10.63
N LEU A 76 -8.79 11.76 -11.53
CA LEU A 76 -7.36 11.45 -11.62
C LEU A 76 -6.60 11.99 -10.39
N VAL A 77 -6.94 13.21 -9.95
CA VAL A 77 -6.42 13.81 -8.71
C VAL A 77 -6.81 12.96 -7.50
N GLY A 78 -8.05 12.46 -7.45
CA GLY A 78 -8.50 11.58 -6.37
C GLY A 78 -7.65 10.31 -6.23
N ILE A 79 -7.25 9.71 -7.35
CA ILE A 79 -6.39 8.51 -7.35
C ILE A 79 -4.95 8.85 -6.99
N ALA A 80 -4.43 9.98 -7.46
CA ALA A 80 -3.11 10.45 -7.04
C ALA A 80 -3.07 10.65 -5.51
N VAL A 81 -4.05 11.34 -4.93
CA VAL A 81 -4.19 11.53 -3.48
C VAL A 81 -4.32 10.20 -2.76
N ALA A 82 -5.12 9.26 -3.28
CA ALA A 82 -5.23 7.91 -2.70
C ALA A 82 -3.87 7.19 -2.67
N CYS A 83 -3.09 7.23 -3.76
CA CYS A 83 -1.74 6.65 -3.78
C CYS A 83 -0.84 7.23 -2.68
N PHE A 84 -0.82 8.55 -2.51
CA PHE A 84 -0.03 9.19 -1.44
C PHE A 84 -0.55 8.82 -0.05
N PHE A 85 -1.88 8.79 0.14
CA PHE A 85 -2.49 8.41 1.41
C PHE A 85 -2.14 6.98 1.82
N PHE A 86 -2.23 6.01 0.90
CA PHE A 86 -1.89 4.62 1.20
C PHE A 86 -0.39 4.40 1.37
N LEU A 87 0.45 5.15 0.66
CA LEU A 87 1.89 5.16 0.89
C LEU A 87 2.22 5.69 2.30
N PHE A 88 1.58 6.79 2.71
CA PHE A 88 1.69 7.31 4.08
C PHE A 88 1.21 6.29 5.11
N ALA A 89 0.05 5.66 4.88
CA ALA A 89 -0.48 4.62 5.76
C ALA A 89 0.48 3.42 5.87
N LEU A 90 1.10 2.99 4.78
CA LEU A 90 2.10 1.92 4.78
C LEU A 90 3.29 2.29 5.69
N ILE A 91 3.84 3.50 5.55
CA ILE A 91 4.94 3.99 6.38
C ILE A 91 4.53 3.99 7.86
N LEU A 92 3.32 4.45 8.16
CA LEU A 92 2.79 4.50 9.52
C LEU A 92 2.66 3.09 10.12
N VAL A 93 2.13 2.13 9.35
CA VAL A 93 2.05 0.72 9.75
C VAL A 93 3.44 0.13 10.00
N ILE A 94 4.40 0.36 9.11
CA ILE A 94 5.79 -0.10 9.28
C ILE A 94 6.40 0.49 10.56
N ALA A 95 6.21 1.78 10.82
CA ALA A 95 6.72 2.46 12.01
C ALA A 95 6.13 1.88 13.29
N ILE A 96 4.80 1.69 13.36
CA ILE A 96 4.13 1.06 14.51
C ILE A 96 4.67 -0.36 14.73
N GLN A 97 4.73 -1.17 13.68
CA GLN A 97 5.23 -2.55 13.75
C GLN A 97 6.71 -2.61 14.18
N PHE A 98 7.53 -1.66 13.73
CA PHE A 98 8.92 -1.52 14.14
C PHE A 98 9.04 -1.20 15.64
N LEU A 99 8.23 -0.27 16.15
CA LEU A 99 8.18 0.06 17.58
C LEU A 99 7.75 -1.14 18.43
N ILE A 100 6.71 -1.87 18.00
CA ILE A 100 6.24 -3.11 18.68
C ILE A 100 7.36 -4.14 18.73
N LYS A 101 8.06 -4.36 17.60
CA LYS A 101 9.19 -5.31 17.53
C LYS A 101 10.32 -4.90 18.49
N ARG A 102 10.67 -3.61 18.52
CA ARG A 102 11.72 -3.07 19.40
C ARG A 102 11.35 -3.22 20.87
N TRP A 103 10.10 -2.92 21.24
CA TRP A 103 9.62 -3.06 22.61
C TRP A 103 9.65 -4.52 23.08
N ARG A 104 9.24 -5.47 22.24
CA ARG A 104 9.30 -6.90 22.55
C ARG A 104 10.73 -7.42 22.74
N GLY A 105 11.65 -7.00 21.87
CA GLY A 105 13.06 -7.36 21.99
C GLY A 105 13.70 -6.86 23.29
N LYS A 106 13.29 -5.68 23.79
CA LYS A 106 13.72 -5.17 25.10
C LYS A 106 13.17 -6.01 26.25
N LYS A 107 11.88 -6.36 26.25
CA LYS A 107 11.28 -7.21 27.30
C LYS A 107 11.92 -8.59 27.40
N LEU A 108 12.26 -9.21 26.27
CA LEU A 108 12.93 -10.52 26.28
C LEU A 108 14.34 -10.45 26.89
N LYS A 109 15.08 -9.34 26.66
CA LYS A 109 16.42 -9.14 27.23
C LYS A 109 16.43 -8.86 28.74
N THR A 110 15.32 -8.42 29.33
CA THR A 110 15.22 -8.14 30.78
C THR A 110 14.89 -9.39 31.59
N GLN A 111 14.60 -10.52 30.95
CA GLN A 111 14.25 -11.80 31.60
C GLN A 111 15.43 -12.80 31.64
N TYR A 112 16.60 -12.41 31.13
CA TYR A 112 17.87 -13.14 31.22
C TYR A 112 18.88 -12.28 31.98
#